data_AF-A0A376FFE3-F1
#
_entry.id   AF-A0A376FFE3-F1
#
_cell.length_a   1.000
_cell.length_b   1.000
_cell.length_c   1.000
_cell.angle_alpha   90.00
_cell.angle_beta   90.00
_cell.angle_gamma   90.00
#
_symmetry.space_group_name_H-M   'P 1'
#
loop_
_entity.id
_entity.type
_entity.pdbx_description
1 polymer ?
#
loop_
_entity_poly.entity_id
_entity_poly.type
_entity_poly.pdbx_seq_one_letter_code
_entity_poly.pdbx_strand_id
1 'polypeptide(L)'
;MAVGDANGTLPTPDPAQTKLVNQKRIAPLNLLAVDPNNTSQIIAEQIIPENEGGFWIREIGLYDDDGILIAVANCPETYKPQLQEGSGRTQTIRMILIVSSTSSISLKIDPLSCAGNASVR
;
A
#
# COMPACT_ATOMS: atom_id res chain seq x y z
N MET A 1 4.59 0.60 -4.38
CA MET A 1 3.27 0.19 -3.82
C MET A 1 2.24 0.18 -4.94
N ALA A 2 1.38 -0.82 -4.96
CA ALA A 2 0.27 -0.90 -5.89
C ALA A 2 -1.09 -0.87 -5.18
N VAL A 3 -2.12 -0.44 -5.90
CA VAL A 3 -3.51 -0.50 -5.50
C VAL A 3 -4.35 -1.16 -6.60
N GLY A 4 -5.39 -1.87 -6.19
CA GLY A 4 -6.29 -2.59 -7.08
C GLY A 4 -7.74 -2.57 -6.62
N ASP A 5 -8.65 -2.92 -7.53
CA ASP A 5 -10.08 -3.00 -7.25
C ASP A 5 -10.58 -4.43 -7.00
N ALA A 6 -9.68 -5.43 -7.03
CA ALA A 6 -9.97 -6.84 -6.86
C ALA A 6 -11.22 -7.33 -7.64
N ASN A 7 -11.42 -6.81 -8.87
CA ASN A 7 -12.56 -7.11 -9.74
C ASN A 7 -13.93 -6.90 -9.09
N GLY A 8 -14.06 -5.90 -8.20
CA GLY A 8 -15.34 -5.62 -7.57
C GLY A 8 -15.65 -6.51 -6.37
N THR A 9 -14.66 -7.22 -5.82
CA THR A 9 -14.80 -8.00 -4.59
C THR A 9 -13.92 -7.42 -3.48
N LEU A 10 -14.25 -7.69 -2.22
CA LEU A 10 -13.35 -7.39 -1.09
C LEU A 10 -12.52 -8.64 -0.82
N PRO A 11 -11.25 -8.69 -1.26
CA PRO A 11 -10.44 -9.89 -1.09
C PRO A 11 -10.04 -10.03 0.37
N THR A 12 -9.92 -11.27 0.82
CA THR A 12 -9.17 -11.59 2.03
C THR A 12 -7.69 -11.68 1.63
N PRO A 13 -6.78 -10.90 2.23
CA PRO A 13 -5.36 -10.98 1.94
C PRO A 13 -4.83 -12.40 2.21
N ASP A 14 -4.17 -13.00 1.22
CA ASP A 14 -3.52 -14.31 1.35
C ASP A 14 -2.01 -14.12 1.24
N PRO A 15 -1.21 -14.52 2.25
CA PRO A 15 0.24 -14.49 2.16
C PRO A 15 0.78 -15.23 0.93
N ALA A 16 0.08 -16.24 0.40
CA ALA A 16 0.50 -16.95 -0.80
C ALA A 16 0.35 -16.14 -2.10
N GLN A 17 -0.33 -14.98 -2.08
CA GLN A 17 -0.43 -14.11 -3.26
C GLN A 17 0.94 -13.67 -3.75
N THR A 18 1.12 -13.70 -5.06
CA THR A 18 2.29 -13.18 -5.76
C THR A 18 2.00 -11.88 -6.51
N LYS A 19 0.72 -11.52 -6.62
CA LYS A 19 0.22 -10.28 -7.24
C LYS A 19 -1.16 -9.91 -6.71
N LEU A 20 -1.52 -8.64 -6.89
CA LEU A 20 -2.89 -8.17 -6.72
C LEU A 20 -3.85 -8.84 -7.71
N VAL A 21 -5.10 -9.01 -7.29
CA VAL A 21 -6.16 -9.64 -8.10
C VAL A 21 -6.46 -8.82 -9.34
N ASN A 22 -6.56 -7.49 -9.19
CA ASN A 22 -6.72 -6.56 -10.30
C ASN A 22 -6.03 -5.22 -10.00
N GLN A 23 -4.72 -5.17 -10.26
CA GLN A 23 -3.93 -3.96 -10.12
C GLN A 23 -4.45 -2.84 -11.04
N LYS A 24 -4.69 -1.65 -10.47
CA LYS A 24 -5.06 -0.43 -11.21
C LYS A 24 -3.92 0.55 -11.33
N ARG A 25 -3.08 0.61 -10.31
CA ARG A 25 -1.99 1.58 -10.24
C ARG A 25 -0.83 1.02 -9.44
N ILE A 26 0.39 1.28 -9.89
CA ILE A 26 1.63 1.04 -9.15
C ILE A 26 2.47 2.31 -9.21
N ALA A 27 3.02 2.75 -8.09
CA ALA A 27 3.99 3.85 -8.07
C ALA A 27 4.98 3.69 -6.89
N PRO A 28 6.06 4.49 -6.88
CA PRO A 28 7.01 4.53 -5.77
C PRO A 28 6.37 4.94 -4.45
N LEU A 29 7.01 4.58 -3.35
CA LEU A 29 6.63 5.06 -2.03
C LEU A 29 7.07 6.52 -1.86
N ASN A 30 6.21 7.32 -1.23
CA ASN A 30 6.58 8.63 -0.70
C ASN A 30 7.27 8.51 0.66
N LEU A 31 7.00 7.41 1.37
CA LEU A 31 7.58 7.08 2.66
C LEU A 31 7.78 5.58 2.81
N LEU A 32 8.90 5.21 3.42
CA LEU A 32 9.06 3.93 4.10
C LEU A 32 9.83 4.14 5.41
N ALA A 33 9.21 3.90 6.57
CA ALA A 33 9.85 4.15 7.88
C ALA A 33 9.33 3.23 8.99
N VAL A 34 10.17 2.91 9.98
CA VAL A 34 9.72 2.25 11.21
C VAL A 34 8.93 3.23 12.08
N ASP A 35 7.84 2.78 12.70
CA ASP A 35 7.06 3.60 13.62
C ASP A 35 7.92 3.94 14.87
N PRO A 36 8.11 5.23 15.18
CA PRO A 36 8.94 5.64 16.33
C PRO A 36 8.37 5.21 17.68
N ASN A 37 7.05 4.97 17.78
CA ASN A 37 6.39 4.53 19.00
C ASN A 37 6.27 3.00 19.08
N ASN A 38 6.42 2.29 17.95
CA ASN A 38 6.37 0.84 17.89
C ASN A 38 7.36 0.31 16.86
N THR A 39 8.54 -0.10 17.32
CA THR A 39 9.59 -0.62 16.44
C THR A 39 9.24 -1.93 15.74
N SER A 40 8.14 -2.58 16.12
CA SER A 40 7.59 -3.77 15.43
C SER A 40 6.67 -3.40 14.26
N GLN A 41 6.60 -2.12 13.89
CA GLN A 41 5.73 -1.60 12.85
C GLN A 41 6.55 -0.84 11.80
N ILE A 42 6.39 -1.20 10.53
CA ILE A 42 6.97 -0.47 9.39
C ILE A 42 5.86 0.15 8.60
N ILE A 43 5.95 1.43 8.36
CA ILE A 43 5.02 2.24 7.61
C ILE A 43 5.50 2.38 6.17
N ALA A 44 4.65 2.07 5.22
CA ALA A 44 4.79 2.47 3.83
C ALA A 44 3.65 3.44 3.45
N GLU A 45 3.99 4.56 2.84
CA GLU A 45 3.02 5.54 2.35
C GLU A 45 3.24 5.84 0.87
N GLN A 46 2.14 6.07 0.19
CA GLN A 46 2.12 6.56 -1.17
C GLN A 46 1.00 7.60 -1.33
N ILE A 47 1.28 8.65 -2.07
CA ILE A 47 0.32 9.69 -2.43
C ILE A 47 -0.18 9.43 -3.84
N ILE A 48 -1.50 9.35 -3.99
CA ILE A 48 -2.18 9.33 -5.29
C ILE A 48 -2.64 10.75 -5.59
N PRO A 49 -2.06 11.42 -6.60
CA PRO A 49 -2.44 12.79 -6.94
C PRO A 49 -3.86 12.87 -7.50
N GLU A 50 -4.42 14.08 -7.58
CA GLU A 50 -5.80 14.31 -8.03
C GLU A 50 -6.06 13.93 -9.50
N ASN A 51 -5.03 13.97 -10.35
CA ASN A 51 -5.10 13.61 -11.77
C ASN A 51 -5.07 12.09 -12.02
N GLU A 52 -4.75 11.29 -11.00
CA GLU A 52 -4.77 9.82 -11.06
C GLU A 52 -5.99 9.30 -10.28
N GLY A 53 -6.98 8.76 -10.99
CA GLY A 53 -8.23 8.30 -10.38
C GLY A 53 -9.13 7.60 -11.40
N GLY A 54 -10.43 7.58 -11.12
CA GLY A 54 -11.42 6.86 -11.93
C GLY A 54 -11.44 5.36 -11.62
N PHE A 55 -10.95 4.95 -10.45
CA PHE A 55 -10.90 3.55 -10.04
C PHE A 55 -11.24 3.36 -8.56
N TRP A 56 -11.67 2.14 -8.26
CA TRP A 56 -11.88 1.68 -6.89
C TRP A 56 -10.58 1.13 -6.31
N ILE A 57 -10.43 1.30 -5.00
CA ILE A 57 -9.34 0.75 -4.21
C ILE A 57 -9.97 -0.21 -3.20
N ARG A 58 -9.52 -1.46 -3.24
CA ARG A 58 -9.98 -2.57 -2.39
C ARG A 58 -8.83 -3.45 -1.90
N GLU A 59 -7.73 -3.44 -2.63
CA GLU A 59 -6.49 -4.14 -2.28
C GLU A 59 -5.29 -3.22 -2.45
N ILE A 60 -4.28 -3.45 -1.61
CA ILE A 60 -3.03 -2.72 -1.57
C ILE A 60 -1.90 -3.75 -1.52
N GLY A 61 -0.87 -3.55 -2.33
CA GLY A 61 0.30 -4.43 -2.41
C GLY A 61 1.60 -3.66 -2.28
N LEU A 62 2.56 -4.23 -1.55
CA LEU A 62 3.95 -3.77 -1.55
C LEU A 62 4.81 -4.76 -2.33
N TYR A 63 5.67 -4.18 -3.14
CA TYR A 63 6.57 -4.91 -4.03
C TYR A 63 8.00 -4.49 -3.70
N ASP A 64 8.92 -5.42 -3.81
CA ASP A 64 10.36 -5.12 -3.82
C ASP A 64 10.84 -4.67 -5.22
N ASP A 65 12.15 -4.42 -5.33
CA ASP A 65 12.78 -3.97 -6.57
C ASP A 65 12.76 -5.04 -7.68
N ASP A 66 12.63 -6.32 -7.32
CA ASP A 66 12.49 -7.45 -8.24
C ASP A 66 11.04 -7.66 -8.70
N GLY A 67 10.10 -6.84 -8.21
CA GLY A 67 8.68 -6.93 -8.54
C GLY A 67 7.96 -8.06 -7.81
N ILE A 68 8.52 -8.58 -6.72
CA ILE A 68 7.93 -9.62 -5.88
C ILE A 68 6.99 -8.96 -4.87
N LEU A 69 5.76 -9.47 -4.76
CA LEU A 69 4.80 -9.02 -3.75
C LEU A 69 5.25 -9.49 -2.35
N ILE A 70 5.67 -8.53 -1.52
CA ILE A 70 6.17 -8.78 -0.15
C ILE A 70 5.08 -8.61 0.93
N ALA A 71 4.02 -7.87 0.62
CA ALA A 71 2.88 -7.69 1.52
C ALA A 71 1.62 -7.36 0.75
N VAL A 72 0.48 -7.85 1.25
CA VAL A 72 -0.85 -7.58 0.71
C VAL A 72 -1.80 -7.21 1.84
N ALA A 73 -2.65 -6.23 1.60
CA ALA A 73 -3.72 -5.85 2.51
C ALA A 73 -4.98 -5.53 1.71
N ASN A 74 -6.13 -5.64 2.39
CA ASN A 74 -7.39 -5.16 1.87
C ASN A 74 -7.74 -3.83 2.53
N CYS A 75 -8.56 -3.03 1.85
CA CYS A 75 -9.15 -1.83 2.41
C CYS A 75 -10.66 -1.80 2.13
N PRO A 76 -11.45 -1.09 2.95
CA PRO A 76 -12.83 -0.82 2.62
C PRO A 76 -12.94 -0.21 1.22
N GLU A 77 -14.03 -0.53 0.54
CA GLU A 77 -14.30 -0.06 -0.81
C GLU A 77 -14.20 1.47 -0.87
N THR A 78 -13.15 1.95 -1.54
CA THR A 78 -12.84 3.39 -1.58
C THR A 78 -12.74 3.84 -3.03
N TYR A 79 -13.56 4.81 -3.41
CA TYR A 79 -13.48 5.41 -4.74
C TYR A 79 -12.46 6.55 -4.75
N LYS A 80 -11.52 6.51 -5.71
CA LYS A 80 -10.59 7.60 -5.99
C LYS A 80 -11.05 8.33 -7.26
N PRO A 81 -11.75 9.47 -7.14
CA PRO A 81 -12.15 10.25 -8.31
C PRO A 81 -10.93 10.88 -9.00
N GLN A 82 -11.03 11.04 -10.32
CA GLN A 82 -10.09 11.85 -11.11
C GLN A 82 -10.56 13.30 -11.19
N LEU A 83 -9.64 14.23 -11.47
CA LEU A 83 -9.93 15.66 -11.57
C LEU A 83 -11.08 16.01 -12.53
N GLN A 84 -11.20 15.31 -13.66
CA GLN A 84 -12.24 15.54 -14.66
C GLN A 84 -13.66 15.25 -14.14
N GLU A 85 -13.80 14.48 -13.07
CA GLU A 85 -15.09 14.21 -12.42
C GLU A 85 -15.51 15.35 -11.47
N GLY A 86 -14.74 16.46 -11.42
CA GLY A 86 -15.06 17.65 -10.63
C GLY A 86 -14.83 17.49 -9.12
N SER A 87 -14.36 16.32 -8.68
CA SER A 87 -14.07 15.98 -7.28
C SER A 87 -12.70 15.32 -7.12
N GLY A 88 -11.77 15.57 -8.05
CA GLY A 88 -10.38 15.13 -7.92
C GLY A 88 -9.80 15.60 -6.60
N ARG A 89 -9.14 14.68 -5.90
CA ARG A 89 -8.45 14.98 -4.65
C ARG A 89 -7.17 14.19 -4.59
N THR A 90 -6.17 14.75 -3.93
CA THR A 90 -4.99 13.99 -3.53
C THR A 90 -5.36 13.05 -2.39
N GLN A 91 -4.97 11.79 -2.48
CA GLN A 91 -5.28 10.77 -1.49
C GLN A 91 -4.03 10.04 -1.06
N THR A 92 -3.77 10.03 0.24
CA THR A 92 -2.66 9.30 0.85
C THR A 92 -3.12 7.87 1.18
N ILE A 93 -2.37 6.89 0.69
CA ILE A 93 -2.53 5.46 0.97
C ILE A 93 -1.41 5.01 1.89
N ARG A 94 -1.77 4.24 2.92
CA ARG A 94 -0.91 3.91 4.05
C ARG A 94 -1.01 2.45 4.42
N MET A 95 0.15 1.82 4.63
CA MET A 95 0.32 0.40 4.90
C MET A 95 1.38 0.12 6.02
N ILE A 96 1.01 -0.34 7.24
CA ILE A 96 1.85 -0.47 8.47
C ILE A 96 2.01 -1.97 8.72
N LEU A 97 3.05 -2.48 8.15
CA LEU A 97 3.54 -3.82 8.29
C LEU A 97 3.87 -4.12 9.76
N ILE A 98 3.08 -4.97 10.41
CA ILE A 98 3.42 -5.51 11.74
C ILE A 98 4.37 -6.68 11.54
N VAL A 99 5.59 -6.55 12.06
CA VAL A 99 6.65 -7.57 11.97
C VAL A 99 6.86 -8.24 13.34
N SER A 100 6.83 -9.57 13.39
CA SER A 100 7.02 -10.35 14.62
C SER A 100 8.49 -10.45 15.04
N SER A 101 9.42 -10.19 14.12
CA SER A 101 10.84 -9.98 14.42
C SER A 101 11.47 -9.14 13.32
N THR A 102 12.15 -8.05 13.68
CA THR A 102 12.91 -7.18 12.75
C THR A 102 14.19 -7.86 12.21
N SER A 103 14.40 -9.14 12.53
CA SER A 103 15.64 -9.87 12.26
C SER A 103 15.77 -10.43 10.84
N SER A 104 14.68 -10.52 10.07
CA SER A 104 14.71 -11.10 8.71
C SER A 104 14.48 -10.09 7.58
N ILE A 105 14.18 -8.83 7.89
CA ILE A 105 13.91 -7.80 6.87
C ILE A 105 15.08 -6.82 6.88
N SER A 106 16.02 -7.03 5.96
CA SER A 106 17.08 -6.06 5.67
C SER A 106 16.49 -4.88 4.87
N LEU A 107 15.69 -4.05 5.55
CA LEU A 107 15.18 -2.81 4.97
C LEU A 107 16.31 -1.79 5.04
N LYS A 108 16.86 -1.41 3.89
CA LYS A 108 17.68 -0.20 3.76
C LYS A 108 16.76 1.00 3.94
N ILE A 109 16.61 1.47 5.17
CA ILE A 109 15.81 2.66 5.52
C ILE A 109 16.69 3.89 5.35
N ASP A 110 16.33 4.74 4.39
CA ASP A 110 16.63 6.17 4.46
C ASP A 110 15.49 6.84 5.26
N PRO A 111 15.76 7.51 6.38
CA PRO A 111 14.72 7.98 7.29
C PRO A 111 13.99 9.17 6.66
N LEU A 112 12.64 9.23 6.73
CA LEU A 112 11.80 10.44 6.93
C LEU A 112 10.27 10.20 6.76
N SER A 113 9.56 9.83 7.86
CA SER A 113 8.16 10.16 8.32
C SER A 113 6.79 9.74 7.68
N CYS A 114 5.94 8.99 8.46
CA CYS A 114 4.43 9.00 8.64
C CYS A 114 3.39 7.85 8.22
N ALA A 115 2.54 7.37 9.18
CA ALA A 115 1.99 6.00 9.50
C ALA A 115 0.52 5.44 9.21
N GLY A 116 0.28 4.19 8.71
CA GLY A 116 -1.01 3.38 8.80
C GLY A 116 -0.93 1.89 8.31
N ASN A 117 -1.58 0.79 8.87
CA ASN A 117 -1.41 -0.76 8.95
C ASN A 117 -1.49 -1.81 7.77
N ALA A 118 -0.77 -2.97 7.89
CA ALA A 118 -0.46 -4.09 6.98
C ALA A 118 0.26 -5.32 7.62
N SER A 119 0.36 -6.43 6.88
CA SER A 119 1.03 -7.68 7.29
C SER A 119 2.10 -8.09 6.27
N VAL A 120 3.25 -8.57 6.75
CA VAL A 120 4.46 -8.89 5.95
C VAL A 120 4.60 -10.38 5.78
N ARG A 121 5.09 -10.80 4.62
CA ARG A 121 5.50 -12.17 4.33
C ARG A 121 6.98 -12.40 4.64
#